data_AF-A0A293L693-F1
#
_entry.id   AF-A0A293L693-F1
#
_cell.length_a   1.000
_cell.length_b   1.000
_cell.length_c   1.000
_cell.angle_alpha   90.00
_cell.angle_beta   90.00
_cell.angle_gamma   90.00
#
_symmetry.space_group_name_H-M   'P 1'
#
loop_
_entity.id
_entity.type
_entity.pdbx_description
1 polymer ?
#
loop_
_entity_poly.entity_id
_entity_poly.type
_entity_poly.pdbx_seq_one_letter_code
_entity_poly.pdbx_strand_id
1 'polypeptide(L)'
;MVPFIAVLLAACILLVWKLHKTFSYWDGKGIPHVGLLQYAKDVCNMFARPFHEVYESGHKKYGRLYGTYQDTDPCLVVGEPDLLRLIYIKHFSSFADRNTPQESGNVVWDRMLNAIAGEEWKNMRSISTACFTSAKLRATVPRIARVGRRTADVYVELGRRNQTADVHE
;
A
#
# COMPACT_ATOMS: atom_id res chain seq x y z
N MET A 1 -30.70 24.63 24.96
CA MET A 1 -30.60 23.16 24.82
C MET A 1 -31.24 22.65 23.53
N VAL A 2 -32.49 22.98 23.22
CA VAL A 2 -33.19 22.60 21.97
C VAL A 2 -32.44 22.95 20.66
N PRO A 3 -31.90 24.18 20.46
CA PRO A 3 -31.20 24.50 19.21
C PRO A 3 -29.89 23.72 19.04
N PHE A 4 -29.21 23.41 20.14
CA PHE A 4 -27.99 22.61 20.12
C PHE A 4 -28.29 21.15 19.72
N ILE A 5 -29.36 20.58 20.27
CA ILE A 5 -29.83 19.23 19.90
C ILE A 5 -30.24 19.19 18.42
N ALA A 6 -30.95 20.21 17.91
CA ALA A 6 -31.36 20.28 16.52
C ALA A 6 -30.15 20.36 15.56
N VAL A 7 -29.13 21.16 15.90
CA VAL A 7 -27.88 21.25 15.12
C VAL A 7 -27.14 19.92 15.13
N LEU A 8 -27.02 19.26 16.28
CA LEU A 8 -26.40 17.93 16.38
C LEU A 8 -27.15 16.88 15.55
N LEU A 9 -28.49 16.86 15.60
CA LEU A 9 -29.30 15.95 14.80
C LEU A 9 -29.13 16.20 13.30
N ALA A 10 -29.14 17.46 12.87
CA ALA A 10 -28.91 17.82 11.47
C ALA A 10 -27.50 17.39 11.01
N ALA A 11 -26.47 17.62 11.84
CA ALA A 11 -25.11 17.17 11.56
C ALA A 11 -25.01 15.64 11.45
N CYS A 12 -25.66 14.90 12.36
CA CYS A 12 -25.71 13.43 12.31
C CYS A 12 -26.40 12.92 11.04
N ILE A 13 -27.52 13.51 10.65
CA ILE A 13 -28.25 13.13 9.42
C ILE A 13 -27.37 13.37 8.19
N LEU A 14 -26.74 14.54 8.10
CA LEU A 14 -25.82 14.87 7.00
C LEU A 14 -24.63 13.93 6.94
N LEU A 15 -24.06 13.56 8.09
CA LEU A 15 -22.97 12.61 8.18
C LEU A 15 -23.39 11.21 7.70
N VAL A 16 -24.52 10.70 8.18
CA VAL A 16 -25.05 9.39 7.75
C VAL A 16 -25.35 9.39 6.25
N TRP A 17 -25.96 10.46 5.73
CA TRP A 17 -26.22 10.60 4.30
C TRP A 17 -24.92 10.60 3.48
N LYS A 18 -23.90 11.36 3.92
CA LYS A 18 -22.60 11.42 3.24
C LYS A 18 -21.93 10.05 3.24
N LEU A 19 -21.89 9.36 4.38
CA LEU A 19 -21.34 8.01 4.49
C LEU A 19 -22.09 7.03 3.58
N HIS A 20 -23.42 7.03 3.63
CA HIS A 20 -24.22 6.15 2.78
C HIS A 20 -23.93 6.40 1.29
N LYS A 21 -23.86 7.67 0.87
CA LYS A 21 -23.56 8.04 -0.51
C LYS A 21 -22.15 7.63 -0.96
N THR A 22 -21.16 7.72 -0.07
CA THR A 22 -19.79 7.28 -0.36
C THR A 22 -19.73 5.76 -0.51
N PHE A 23 -20.27 5.03 0.47
CA PHE A 23 -20.18 3.58 0.55
C PHE A 23 -21.20 2.82 -0.31
N SER A 24 -22.03 3.53 -1.08
CA SER A 24 -22.88 2.99 -2.14
C SER A 24 -22.28 3.16 -3.54
N TYR A 25 -21.05 3.68 -3.67
CA TYR A 25 -20.42 3.90 -4.97
C TYR A 25 -20.46 2.68 -5.89
N TRP A 26 -20.25 1.47 -5.37
CA TRP A 26 -20.20 0.25 -6.18
C TRP A 26 -21.58 -0.31 -6.58
N ASP A 27 -22.66 0.23 -6.01
CA ASP A 27 -24.02 -0.23 -6.26
C ASP A 27 -24.38 -0.09 -7.75
N GLY A 28 -24.99 -1.13 -8.31
CA GLY A 28 -25.44 -1.17 -9.71
C GLY A 28 -24.33 -1.25 -10.76
N LYS A 29 -23.04 -1.34 -10.38
CA LYS A 29 -21.91 -1.41 -11.33
C LYS A 29 -21.55 -2.83 -11.78
N GLY A 30 -22.23 -3.85 -11.27
CA GLY A 30 -21.97 -5.26 -11.64
C GLY A 30 -20.64 -5.82 -11.11
N ILE A 31 -19.98 -5.13 -10.18
CA ILE A 31 -18.74 -5.56 -9.55
C ILE A 31 -19.05 -6.00 -8.11
N PRO A 32 -18.65 -7.22 -7.69
CA PRO A 32 -18.72 -7.63 -6.29
C PRO A 32 -18.00 -6.60 -5.41
N HIS A 33 -18.54 -6.22 -4.27
CA HIS A 33 -17.92 -5.16 -3.47
C HIS A 33 -18.15 -5.30 -1.98
N VAL A 34 -17.29 -4.62 -1.22
CA VAL A 34 -17.34 -4.53 0.24
C VAL A 34 -18.39 -3.50 0.64
N GLY A 35 -19.35 -3.90 1.47
CA GLY A 35 -20.31 -2.98 2.08
C GLY A 35 -19.73 -2.26 3.31
N LEU A 36 -20.33 -1.14 3.72
CA LEU A 36 -19.84 -0.26 4.80
C LEU A 36 -19.43 -1.01 6.09
N LEU A 37 -20.29 -1.89 6.62
CA LEU A 37 -19.99 -2.62 7.87
C LEU A 37 -18.81 -3.58 7.71
N GLN A 38 -18.71 -4.24 6.56
CA GLN A 38 -17.58 -5.11 6.28
C GLN A 38 -16.31 -4.29 6.11
N TYR A 39 -16.37 -3.15 5.43
CA TYR A 39 -15.23 -2.26 5.28
C TYR A 39 -14.73 -1.76 6.63
N ALA A 40 -15.62 -1.31 7.51
CA ALA A 40 -15.26 -0.90 8.87
C ALA A 40 -14.57 -2.04 9.66
N LYS A 41 -15.07 -3.27 9.51
CA LYS A 41 -14.45 -4.46 10.09
C LYS A 41 -13.07 -4.74 9.49
N ASP A 42 -12.91 -4.59 8.18
CA ASP A 42 -11.65 -4.83 7.47
C ASP A 42 -10.61 -3.79 7.90
N VAL A 43 -10.99 -2.52 8.06
CA VAL A 43 -10.14 -1.46 8.62
C VAL A 43 -9.68 -1.82 10.03
N CYS A 44 -10.58 -2.24 10.92
CA CYS A 44 -10.19 -2.71 12.26
C CYS A 44 -9.25 -3.92 12.20
N ASN A 45 -9.50 -4.87 11.29
CA ASN A 45 -8.64 -6.03 11.09
C ASN A 45 -7.26 -5.65 10.55
N MET A 46 -7.13 -4.62 9.72
CA MET A 46 -5.83 -4.14 9.24
C MET A 46 -4.95 -3.60 10.37
N PHE A 47 -5.53 -3.10 11.46
CA PHE A 47 -4.78 -2.71 12.66
C PHE A 47 -4.42 -3.90 13.56
N ALA A 48 -5.17 -5.00 13.48
CA ALA A 48 -4.99 -6.18 14.33
C ALA A 48 -4.23 -7.33 13.65
N ARG A 49 -4.14 -7.33 12.32
CA ARG A 49 -3.62 -8.44 11.51
C ARG A 49 -2.79 -7.91 10.34
N PRO A 50 -1.89 -8.72 9.78
CA PRO A 50 -1.18 -8.35 8.56
C PRO A 50 -2.14 -8.00 7.41
N PHE A 51 -1.84 -6.93 6.68
CA PHE A 51 -2.66 -6.45 5.55
C PHE A 51 -2.99 -7.56 4.54
N HIS A 52 -2.02 -8.42 4.21
CA HIS A 52 -2.20 -9.45 3.20
C HIS A 52 -3.32 -10.44 3.55
N GLU A 53 -3.53 -10.76 4.83
CA GLU A 53 -4.61 -11.65 5.27
C GLU A 53 -5.99 -11.04 5.01
N VAL A 54 -6.12 -9.71 5.19
CA VAL A 54 -7.37 -8.99 4.94
C VAL A 54 -7.71 -9.05 3.44
N TYR A 55 -6.75 -8.75 2.57
CA TYR A 55 -6.95 -8.86 1.12
C TYR A 55 -7.18 -10.30 0.65
N GLU A 56 -6.50 -11.28 1.23
CA GLU A 56 -6.73 -12.69 0.91
C GLU A 56 -8.17 -13.12 1.27
N SER A 57 -8.66 -12.68 2.45
CA SER A 57 -10.04 -12.95 2.87
C SER A 57 -11.06 -12.27 1.94
N GLY A 58 -10.76 -11.06 1.47
CA GLY A 58 -11.53 -10.34 0.46
C GLY A 58 -11.58 -11.11 -0.85
N HIS A 59 -10.43 -11.60 -1.32
CA HIS A 59 -10.36 -12.42 -2.53
C HIS A 59 -11.17 -13.72 -2.44
N LYS A 60 -11.13 -14.41 -1.29
CA LYS A 60 -11.93 -15.62 -1.06
C LYS A 60 -13.43 -15.33 -1.08
N LYS A 61 -13.85 -14.15 -0.61
CA LYS A 61 -15.27 -13.78 -0.47
C LYS A 61 -15.88 -13.13 -1.71
N TYR A 62 -15.14 -12.24 -2.37
CA TYR A 62 -15.63 -11.40 -3.47
C TYR A 62 -15.01 -11.76 -4.83
N GLY A 63 -14.01 -12.64 -4.83
CA GLY A 63 -13.26 -13.03 -6.03
C GLY A 63 -12.02 -12.17 -6.26
N ARG A 64 -11.38 -12.39 -7.40
CA ARG A 64 -10.12 -11.71 -7.78
C ARG A 64 -10.33 -10.30 -8.34
N LEU A 65 -11.57 -9.84 -8.47
CA LEU A 65 -11.91 -8.50 -8.89
C LEU A 65 -13.08 -8.00 -8.04
N TYR A 66 -12.85 -7.01 -7.18
CA TYR A 66 -13.91 -6.48 -6.32
C TYR A 66 -13.68 -5.04 -5.90
N GLY A 67 -14.78 -4.33 -5.64
CA GLY A 67 -14.78 -2.97 -5.13
C GLY A 67 -14.57 -2.91 -3.62
N THR A 68 -13.75 -1.98 -3.16
CA THR A 68 -13.55 -1.63 -1.76
C THR A 68 -13.42 -0.11 -1.66
N TYR A 69 -12.93 0.37 -0.52
CA TYR A 69 -12.63 1.77 -0.26
C TYR A 69 -11.23 1.90 0.34
N GLN A 70 -10.60 3.05 0.12
CA GLN A 70 -9.47 3.53 0.90
C GLN A 70 -9.91 4.87 1.50
N ASP A 71 -10.03 4.92 2.81
CA ASP A 71 -10.73 5.99 3.53
C ASP A 71 -12.16 6.18 2.98
N THR A 72 -12.37 7.25 2.19
CA THR A 72 -13.64 7.54 1.51
C THR A 72 -13.58 7.39 -0.01
N ASP A 73 -12.41 7.05 -0.55
CA ASP A 73 -12.20 6.93 -1.98
C ASP A 73 -12.54 5.49 -2.42
N PRO A 74 -13.38 5.32 -3.46
CA PRO A 74 -13.67 4.00 -3.98
C PRO A 74 -12.43 3.40 -4.67
N CYS A 75 -12.08 2.18 -4.30
CA CYS A 75 -10.91 1.47 -4.81
C CYS A 75 -11.30 0.15 -5.45
N LEU A 76 -10.69 -0.18 -6.59
CA LEU A 76 -10.88 -1.47 -7.25
C LEU A 76 -9.69 -2.38 -6.92
N VAL A 77 -9.96 -3.50 -6.27
CA VAL A 77 -8.96 -4.55 -6.05
C VAL A 77 -8.88 -5.41 -7.30
N VAL A 78 -7.70 -5.49 -7.91
CA VAL A 78 -7.46 -6.23 -9.15
C VAL A 78 -6.44 -7.33 -8.89
N GLY A 79 -6.88 -8.58 -8.98
CA GLY A 79 -6.05 -9.77 -8.87
C GLY A 79 -5.93 -10.56 -10.17
N GLU A 80 -6.65 -10.17 -11.23
CA GLU A 80 -6.60 -10.83 -12.54
C GLU A 80 -5.35 -10.45 -13.35
N PRO A 81 -4.53 -11.40 -13.84
CA PRO A 81 -3.22 -11.09 -14.43
C PRO A 81 -3.33 -10.28 -15.72
N ASP A 82 -4.36 -10.54 -16.52
CA ASP A 82 -4.59 -9.81 -17.76
C ASP A 82 -4.96 -8.35 -17.49
N LEU A 83 -5.78 -8.09 -16.47
CA LEU A 83 -6.10 -6.72 -16.04
C LEU A 83 -4.88 -6.03 -15.44
N LEU A 84 -4.07 -6.74 -14.65
CA LEU A 84 -2.81 -6.20 -14.11
C LEU A 84 -1.83 -5.84 -15.24
N ARG A 85 -1.74 -6.65 -16.29
CA ARG A 85 -0.94 -6.32 -17.49
C ARG A 85 -1.48 -5.07 -18.19
N LEU A 86 -2.80 -4.91 -18.29
CA LEU A 86 -3.39 -3.69 -18.85
C LEU A 86 -3.02 -2.45 -18.01
N ILE A 87 -3.12 -2.54 -16.69
CA ILE A 87 -2.86 -1.43 -15.76
C ILE A 87 -1.36 -1.08 -15.71
N TYR A 88 -0.50 -2.06 -15.43
CA TYR A 88 0.92 -1.82 -15.14
C TYR A 88 1.80 -1.71 -16.39
N ILE A 89 1.32 -2.14 -17.56
CA ILE A 89 2.11 -2.14 -18.80
C ILE A 89 1.42 -1.32 -19.88
N LYS A 90 0.22 -1.73 -20.33
CA LYS A 90 -0.40 -1.14 -21.54
C LYS A 90 -0.88 0.30 -21.31
N HIS A 91 -1.50 0.56 -20.17
CA HIS A 91 -2.11 1.83 -19.81
C HIS A 91 -1.40 2.48 -18.61
N PHE A 92 -0.12 2.17 -18.41
CA PHE A 92 0.66 2.64 -17.26
C PHE A 92 0.58 4.16 -17.06
N SER A 93 0.56 4.95 -18.14
CA SER A 93 0.45 6.42 -18.05
C SER A 93 -0.80 6.91 -17.34
N SER A 94 -1.89 6.12 -17.35
CA SER A 94 -3.14 6.44 -16.65
C SER A 94 -3.13 6.01 -15.18
N PHE A 95 -2.18 5.15 -14.77
CA PHE A 95 -2.08 4.55 -13.45
C PHE A 95 -0.68 4.74 -12.82
N ALA A 96 0.06 5.75 -13.28
CA ALA A 96 1.46 5.94 -12.90
C ALA A 96 1.61 6.38 -11.43
N ASP A 97 0.63 7.14 -10.94
CA ASP A 97 0.60 7.68 -9.58
C ASP A 97 -0.04 6.66 -8.63
N ARG A 98 0.56 6.48 -7.44
CA ARG A 98 0.19 5.37 -6.53
C ARG A 98 -1.05 5.66 -5.70
N ASN A 99 -1.06 6.80 -5.01
CA ASN A 99 -2.14 7.30 -4.16
C ASN A 99 -1.89 8.81 -3.94
N THR A 100 -2.90 9.54 -3.47
CA THR A 100 -2.74 10.94 -3.06
C THR A 100 -1.60 11.03 -2.04
N PRO A 101 -0.55 11.85 -2.28
CA PRO A 101 0.56 11.98 -1.34
C PRO A 101 0.02 12.41 0.03
N GLN A 102 0.27 11.59 1.04
CA GLN A 102 0.02 12.01 2.42
C GLN A 102 1.20 12.87 2.86
N GLU A 103 0.94 14.14 3.18
CA GLU A 103 1.96 15.01 3.76
C GLU A 103 2.30 14.47 5.15
N SER A 104 3.49 13.89 5.28
CA SER A 104 3.99 13.37 6.55
C SER A 104 4.43 14.49 7.51
N GLY A 105 4.52 15.73 7.00
CA GLY A 105 5.12 16.87 7.70
C GLY A 105 6.65 16.85 7.67
N ASN A 106 7.27 15.84 7.03
CA ASN A 106 8.71 15.74 6.87
C ASN A 106 9.08 15.87 5.39
N VAL A 107 9.78 16.95 5.07
CA VAL A 107 10.20 17.29 3.70
C VAL A 107 10.98 16.17 3.00
N VAL A 108 11.77 15.38 3.73
CA VAL A 108 12.53 14.26 3.13
C VAL A 108 11.60 13.13 2.70
N TRP A 109 10.64 12.79 3.54
CA TRP A 109 9.70 11.69 3.31
C TRP A 109 8.73 12.03 2.18
N ASP A 110 8.25 13.28 2.17
CA ASP A 110 7.33 13.79 1.16
C ASP A 110 7.97 13.90 -0.23
N ARG A 111 9.31 13.88 -0.30
CA ARG A 111 10.10 13.92 -1.55
C ARG A 111 10.68 12.57 -1.96
N MET A 112 10.37 11.48 -1.26
CA MET A 112 10.83 10.16 -1.65
C MET A 112 10.16 9.68 -2.95
N LEU A 113 10.84 8.82 -3.70
CA LEU A 113 10.37 8.30 -5.00
C LEU A 113 9.02 7.56 -4.93
N ASN A 114 8.62 7.09 -3.75
CA ASN A 114 7.33 6.46 -3.51
C ASN A 114 6.21 7.46 -3.17
N ALA A 115 6.55 8.71 -2.81
CA ALA A 115 5.60 9.76 -2.41
C ALA A 115 5.31 10.78 -3.53
N ILE A 116 6.29 11.06 -4.39
CA ILE A 116 6.14 11.99 -5.52
C ILE A 116 5.38 11.36 -6.71
N ALA A 117 4.75 12.21 -7.52
CA ALA A 117 3.87 11.84 -8.64
C ALA A 117 4.25 12.56 -9.94
N GLY A 118 3.66 12.14 -11.07
CA GLY A 118 3.76 12.83 -12.35
C GLY A 118 5.21 13.00 -12.87
N GLU A 119 5.52 14.20 -13.36
CA GLU A 119 6.81 14.47 -14.01
C GLU A 119 7.99 14.47 -13.02
N GLU A 120 7.76 14.90 -11.78
CA GLU A 120 8.77 14.85 -10.72
C GLU A 120 9.19 13.40 -10.44
N TRP A 121 8.21 12.51 -10.34
CA TRP A 121 8.45 11.08 -10.21
C TRP A 121 9.24 10.51 -11.40
N LYS A 122 8.87 10.85 -12.63
CA LYS A 122 9.59 10.37 -13.84
C LYS A 122 11.05 10.80 -13.82
N ASN A 123 11.32 12.06 -13.48
CA ASN A 123 12.67 12.62 -13.41
C ASN A 123 13.50 11.92 -12.33
N MET A 124 12.97 11.79 -11.10
CA MET A 124 13.66 11.12 -10.01
C MET A 124 13.90 9.63 -10.31
N ARG A 125 12.94 8.96 -10.96
CA ARG A 125 13.07 7.56 -11.38
C ARG A 125 14.17 7.40 -12.41
N SER A 126 14.29 8.31 -13.38
CA SER A 126 15.35 8.29 -14.40
C SER A 126 16.74 8.35 -13.76
N ILE A 127 16.95 9.29 -12.85
CA ILE A 127 18.19 9.45 -12.09
C ILE A 127 18.49 8.19 -11.27
N SER A 128 17.49 7.70 -10.52
CA SER A 128 17.65 6.53 -9.66
C SER A 128 17.98 5.26 -10.46
N THR A 129 17.31 5.06 -11.59
CA THR A 129 17.52 3.88 -12.46
C THR A 129 18.95 3.85 -13.01
N ALA A 130 19.54 5.01 -13.31
CA ALA A 130 20.93 5.11 -13.77
C ALA A 130 21.96 4.66 -12.72
N CYS A 131 21.59 4.56 -11.44
CA CYS A 131 22.44 4.03 -10.37
C CYS A 131 22.47 2.50 -10.30
N PHE A 132 21.45 1.82 -10.83
CA PHE A 132 21.28 0.37 -10.73
C PHE A 132 21.51 -0.35 -12.07
N THR A 133 22.40 0.18 -12.92
CA THR A 133 22.79 -0.53 -14.15
C THR A 133 23.56 -1.81 -13.82
N SER A 134 23.52 -2.80 -14.72
CA SER A 134 24.22 -4.08 -14.53
C SER A 134 25.73 -3.89 -14.29
N ALA A 135 26.34 -2.88 -14.91
CA ALA A 135 27.75 -2.56 -14.68
C ALA A 135 28.02 -2.04 -13.26
N LYS A 136 27.19 -1.10 -12.77
CA LYS A 136 27.30 -0.57 -11.39
C LYS A 136 27.00 -1.66 -10.36
N LEU A 137 25.99 -2.50 -10.60
CA LEU A 137 25.67 -3.64 -9.73
C LEU A 137 26.83 -4.63 -9.64
N ARG A 138 27.43 -5.02 -10.77
CA ARG A 138 28.62 -5.89 -10.78
C ARG A 138 29.79 -5.27 -10.00
N ALA A 139 30.00 -3.96 -10.11
CA ALA A 139 31.05 -3.26 -9.37
C ALA A 139 30.81 -3.25 -7.84
N THR A 140 29.55 -3.35 -7.39
CA THR A 140 29.20 -3.42 -5.96
C THR A 140 29.36 -4.84 -5.38
N VAL A 141 29.27 -5.90 -6.19
CA VAL A 141 29.35 -7.31 -5.74
C VAL A 141 30.53 -7.60 -4.81
N PRO A 142 31.79 -7.16 -5.09
CA PRO A 142 32.91 -7.44 -4.19
C PRO A 142 32.73 -6.85 -2.78
N ARG A 143 32.04 -5.71 -2.65
CA ARG A 143 31.75 -5.07 -1.36
C ARG A 143 30.70 -5.87 -0.60
N ILE A 144 29.62 -6.27 -1.28
CA ILE A 144 28.57 -7.12 -0.69
C ILE A 144 29.17 -8.45 -0.23
N ALA A 145 29.98 -9.11 -1.07
CA ALA A 145 30.64 -10.36 -0.73
C ALA A 145 31.58 -10.23 0.47
N ARG A 146 32.28 -9.09 0.61
CA ARG A 146 33.12 -8.82 1.79
C ARG A 146 32.29 -8.74 3.07
N VAL A 147 31.19 -7.98 3.06
CA VAL A 147 30.30 -7.88 4.23
C VAL A 147 29.68 -9.23 4.53
N GLY A 148 29.18 -9.94 3.52
CA GLY A 148 28.62 -11.28 3.68
C GLY A 148 29.60 -12.29 4.27
N ARG A 149 30.88 -12.27 3.87
CA ARG A 149 31.92 -13.09 4.50
C ARG A 149 32.12 -12.74 5.96
N ARG A 150 32.23 -11.46 6.30
CA ARG A 150 32.36 -11.02 7.70
C ARG A 150 31.17 -11.49 8.54
N THR A 151 29.96 -11.38 8.01
CA THR A 151 28.75 -11.88 8.69
C THR A 151 28.81 -13.40 8.88
N ALA A 152 29.25 -14.15 7.87
CA ALA A 152 29.43 -15.60 7.98
C ALA A 152 30.48 -15.98 9.03
N ASP A 153 31.61 -15.28 9.10
CA ASP A 153 32.66 -15.51 10.10
C ASP A 153 32.13 -15.32 11.53
N VAL A 154 31.28 -14.29 11.74
CA VAL A 154 30.60 -14.07 13.03
C VAL A 154 29.70 -15.26 13.40
N TYR A 155 28.88 -15.74 12.47
CA TYR A 155 28.02 -16.90 12.74
C TYR A 155 28.82 -18.19 13.00
N VAL A 156 29.93 -18.41 12.29
CA VAL A 156 30.82 -19.55 12.55
C VAL A 156 31.40 -19.47 13.96
N GLU A 157 31.82 -18.28 14.41
CA GLU A 157 32.37 -18.09 15.75
C GLU A 157 31.32 -18.30 16.85
N LEU A 158 30.09 -17.80 16.66
CA LEU A 158 28.98 -18.06 17.57
C LEU A 158 28.65 -19.55 17.65
N GLY A 159 28.63 -20.25 16.51
CA GLY A 159 28.44 -21.70 16.45
C GLY A 159 29.52 -22.46 17.23
N ARG A 160 30.80 -22.04 17.13
CA ARG A 160 31.89 -22.63 17.94
C ARG A 160 31.72 -22.42 19.43
N ARG A 161 31.13 -21.28 19.83
CA ARG A 161 30.84 -20.94 21.23
C ARG A 161 29.54 -21.55 21.74
N ASN A 162 28.83 -22.30 20.90
CA ASN A 162 27.49 -22.81 21.16
C ASN A 162 26.50 -21.70 21.59
N GLN A 163 26.65 -20.51 20.99
CA GLN A 163 25.80 -19.34 21.22
C GLN A 163 24.78 -19.20 20.09
N THR A 164 23.54 -18.90 20.46
CA THR A 164 22.48 -18.56 19.51
C THR A 164 22.62 -17.10 19.07
N ALA A 165 22.31 -16.81 17.80
CA ALA A 165 22.11 -15.45 17.32
C ALA A 165 20.68 -15.25 16.87
N ASP A 166 20.16 -14.06 17.12
CA ASP A 166 19.00 -13.53 16.41
C ASP A 166 19.44 -13.13 15.00
N VAL A 167 18.65 -13.46 13.99
CA VAL A 167 18.90 -13.06 12.58
C VAL A 167 18.45 -11.63 12.29
N HIS A 168 17.71 -11.02 13.23
CA HIS A 168 17.25 -9.63 13.16
C HIS A 168 18.22 -8.63 13.80
N GLU A 169 19.22 -9.09 14.56
CA GLU A 169 20.32 -8.29 15.14
C GLU A 169 21.61 -8.37 14.30
#